data_AF-A0A1R4IC74-F1
#
_entry.id   AF-A0A1R4IC74-F1
#
_cell.length_a   1.000
_cell.length_b   1.000
_cell.length_c   1.000
_cell.angle_alpha   90.00
_cell.angle_beta   90.00
_cell.angle_gamma   90.00
#
_symmetry.space_group_name_H-M   'P 1'
#
loop_
_entity.id
_entity.type
_entity.pdbx_description
1 polymer ?
#
loop_
_entity_poly.entity_id
_entity_poly.type
_entity_poly.pdbx_seq_one_letter_code
_entity_poly.pdbx_strand_id
1 'polypeptide(L)' 'MIRAADVLEQLRLASGLDSVDPAEELFDLGIDSVRLMRLTEGWRAERPSLDFAAVAGAGTVAELLDVLGAER' A
#
# COMPACT_ATOMS: atom_id res chain seq x y z
N MET A 1 -5.76 -4.25 13.03
CA MET A 1 -6.52 -3.41 12.10
C MET A 1 -5.55 -2.45 11.44
N ILE A 2 -5.56 -2.38 10.11
CA ILE A 2 -4.59 -1.59 9.34
C ILE A 2 -4.94 -0.11 9.46
N ARG A 3 -3.97 0.73 9.84
CA ARG A 3 -4.11 2.19 9.87
C ARG A 3 -3.53 2.81 8.61
N ALA A 4 -4.16 3.88 8.12
CA ALA A 4 -3.67 4.61 6.96
C ALA A 4 -2.25 5.16 7.16
N ALA A 5 -1.96 5.69 8.36
CA ALA A 5 -0.62 6.19 8.69
C ALA A 5 0.46 5.10 8.60
N ASP A 6 0.16 3.87 9.02
CA ASP A 6 1.10 2.74 8.97
C ASP A 6 1.37 2.33 7.51
N VAL A 7 0.34 2.33 6.66
CA VAL A 7 0.49 2.05 5.22
C VAL A 7 1.32 3.12 4.53
N LEU A 8 1.06 4.41 4.80
CA LEU A 8 1.83 5.52 4.22
C LEU A 8 3.31 5.45 4.60
N GLU A 9 3.61 5.13 5.87
CA GLU A 9 5.00 4.95 6.31
C GLU A 9 5.67 3.76 5.63
N GLN A 10 4.96 2.64 5.47
CA GLN A 10 5.48 1.46 4.77
C GLN A 10 5.75 1.73 3.29
N LEU A 11 4.87 2.47 2.60
CA LEU A 11 5.07 2.90 1.22
C LEU A 11 6.28 3.83 1.13
N ARG A 12 6.41 4.78 2.05
CA ARG A 12 7.56 5.70 2.11
C ARG A 12 8.88 4.96 2.28
N LEU A 13 8.93 3.98 3.19
CA LEU A 13 10.10 3.12 3.39
C LEU A 13 10.39 2.26 2.15
N ALA A 14 9.36 1.76 1.48
CA ALA A 14 9.49 0.93 0.28
C ALA A 14 9.88 1.72 -0.97
N SER A 15 9.48 2.98 -1.10
CA SER A 15 9.84 3.87 -2.20
C SER A 15 11.20 4.55 -1.99
N GLY A 16 11.58 4.80 -0.73
CA GLY A 16 12.75 5.60 -0.39
C GLY A 16 12.51 7.11 -0.50
N LEU A 17 11.24 7.53 -0.61
CA LEU A 17 10.84 8.94 -0.64
C LEU A 17 10.82 9.55 0.78
N ASP A 18 10.85 10.88 0.85
CA ASP A 18 10.71 11.61 2.11
C ASP A 18 9.25 11.70 2.57
N SER A 19 8.30 11.62 1.64
CA SER A 19 6.85 11.64 1.89
C SER A 19 6.10 10.85 0.81
N VAL A 20 4.87 10.45 1.13
CA VAL A 20 3.91 9.85 0.19
C VAL A 20 2.57 10.56 0.37
N ASP A 21 2.02 11.11 -0.71
CA ASP A 21 0.70 11.73 -0.72
C ASP A 21 -0.35 10.71 -1.18
N PRO A 22 -1.51 10.61 -0.50
CA PRO A 22 -2.61 9.75 -0.94
C PRO A 22 -3.07 9.96 -2.40
N ALA A 23 -2.85 11.13 -2.98
CA ALA A 23 -3.21 11.44 -4.36
C ALA A 23 -2.17 11.00 -5.40
N GLU A 24 -0.98 10.54 -4.98
CA GLU A 24 0.04 10.04 -5.90
C GLU A 24 -0.33 8.70 -6.51
N GLU A 25 0.07 8.49 -7.77
CA GLU A 25 -0.03 7.21 -8.45
C GLU A 25 0.90 6.20 -7.76
N LEU A 26 0.36 5.04 -7.37
CA LEU A 26 1.03 4.04 -6.56
C LEU A 26 2.33 3.55 -7.21
N PHE A 27 2.32 3.38 -8.53
CA PHE A 27 3.46 2.89 -9.30
C PHE A 27 4.47 3.98 -9.67
N ASP A 28 4.08 5.27 -9.58
CA ASP A 28 5.01 6.38 -9.75
C ASP A 28 5.90 6.58 -8.52
N LEU A 29 5.55 5.97 -7.38
CA LEU A 29 6.40 5.91 -6.17
C LEU A 29 7.68 5.09 -6.36
N GLY A 30 7.87 4.40 -7.50
CA GLY A 30 9.02 3.55 -7.73
C GLY A 30 8.99 2.22 -6.95
N ILE A 31 7.81 1.83 -6.45
CA ILE A 31 7.59 0.54 -5.79
C ILE A 31 7.42 -0.54 -6.87
N ASP A 32 8.40 -1.43 -6.97
CA ASP A 32 8.31 -2.58 -7.87
C ASP A 32 7.33 -3.66 -7.35
N SER A 33 6.97 -4.60 -8.22
CA SER A 33 6.03 -5.68 -7.90
C SER A 33 6.51 -6.57 -6.76
N VAL A 34 7.82 -6.77 -6.60
CA VAL A 34 8.37 -7.61 -5.52
C VAL A 34 8.21 -6.91 -4.17
N ARG A 35 8.46 -5.59 -4.10
CA ARG A 35 8.22 -4.78 -2.90
C ARG A 35 6.74 -4.76 -2.55
N LEU A 36 5.86 -4.55 -3.53
CA LEU A 36 4.42 -4.54 -3.32
C LEU A 36 3.89 -5.91 -2.85
N MET A 37 4.40 -7.02 -3.40
CA MET A 37 4.08 -8.37 -2.93
C MET A 37 4.48 -8.55 -1.46
N ARG A 38 5.69 -8.12 -1.06
CA ARG A 38 6.15 -8.22 0.33
C ARG A 38 5.28 -7.41 1.30
N LEU A 39 4.89 -6.20 0.91
CA LEU A 39 3.95 -5.38 1.69
C LEU A 39 2.60 -6.08 1.83
N THR A 40 2.09 -6.65 0.74
CA THR A 40 0.83 -7.41 0.72
C THR A 40 0.86 -8.59 1.68
N GLU A 41 1.95 -9.37 1.70
CA GLU A 41 2.10 -10.47 2.67
C GLU A 41 2.13 -9.96 4.12
N GLY A 42 2.74 -8.79 4.36
CA GLY A 42 2.72 -8.14 5.67
C GLY A 42 1.30 -7.78 6.11
N TRP A 43 0.51 -7.17 5.22
CA TRP A 43 -0.88 -6.81 5.50
C TRP A 43 -1.79 -8.02 5.68
N ARG A 44 -1.48 -9.18 5.07
CA ARG A 44 -2.26 -10.41 5.26
C ARG A 44 -2.25 -10.95 6.68
N ALA A 45 -1.28 -10.57 7.51
CA ALA A 45 -1.33 -10.89 8.94
C ALA A 45 -2.60 -10.34 9.61
N GLU A 46 -3.11 -9.20 9.12
CA GLU A 46 -4.33 -8.57 9.60
C GLU A 46 -5.53 -8.73 8.66
N ARG A 47 -5.27 -8.98 7.37
CA ARG A 47 -6.26 -9.18 6.31
C ARG A 47 -5.97 -10.48 5.53
N PRO A 48 -6.23 -11.68 6.08
CA PRO A 48 -5.82 -12.94 5.45
C PRO A 48 -6.37 -13.17 4.04
N SER A 49 -7.52 -12.56 3.70
CA SER A 49 -8.16 -12.66 2.40
C SER A 49 -7.77 -11.54 1.42
N LEU A 50 -6.76 -10.73 1.73
CA LEU A 50 -6.30 -9.65 0.85
C LEU A 50 -5.74 -10.22 -0.46
N ASP A 51 -6.38 -9.89 -1.57
CA ASP A 51 -5.93 -10.30 -2.90
C ASP A 51 -4.85 -9.35 -3.42
N PHE A 52 -3.74 -9.93 -3.88
CA PHE A 52 -2.66 -9.16 -4.48
C PHE A 52 -3.12 -8.48 -5.77
N ALA A 53 -4.02 -9.09 -6.55
CA ALA A 53 -4.53 -8.47 -7.78
C ALA A 53 -5.33 -7.19 -7.48
N ALA A 54 -6.06 -7.14 -6.35
CA ALA A 54 -6.74 -5.93 -5.91
C ALA A 54 -5.75 -4.85 -5.47
N VAL A 55 -4.69 -5.22 -4.75
CA VAL A 55 -3.62 -4.30 -4.32
C VAL A 55 -2.86 -3.73 -5.53
N ALA A 56 -2.43 -4.60 -6.44
CA ALA A 56 -1.70 -4.19 -7.65
C ALA A 56 -2.61 -3.49 -8.68
N GLY A 57 -3.93 -3.60 -8.53
CA GLY A 57 -4.91 -2.90 -9.35
C GLY A 57 -5.26 -1.50 -8.85
N ALA A 58 -4.75 -1.07 -7.70
CA ALA A 58 -4.92 0.31 -7.22
C ALA A 58 -4.08 1.26 -8.09
N GLY A 59 -4.71 2.30 -8.64
CA GLY A 59 -4.02 3.34 -9.40
C GLY A 59 -3.30 4.31 -8.47
N THR A 60 -4.01 4.76 -7.42
CA THR A 60 -3.46 5.73 -6.44
C THR A 60 -3.24 5.13 -5.05
N VAL A 61 -2.47 5.83 -4.22
CA VAL A 61 -2.30 5.47 -2.80
C VAL A 61 -3.62 5.51 -2.05
N ALA A 62 -4.52 6.46 -2.34
CA ALA A 62 -5.85 6.52 -1.74
C ALA A 62 -6.69 5.29 -2.07
N GLU A 63 -6.70 4.85 -3.33
CA GLU A 63 -7.39 3.63 -3.74
C GLU A 63 -6.82 2.39 -3.06
N LEU A 64 -5.50 2.33 -2.87
CA LEU A 64 -4.87 1.27 -2.10
C LEU A 64 -5.36 1.25 -0.64
N LEU A 65 -5.47 2.41 0.00
CA LEU A 65 -6.00 2.52 1.37
C LEU A 65 -7.45 2.00 1.45
N ASP A 66 -8.27 2.29 0.44
CA ASP A 66 -9.64 1.77 0.34
C ASP A 66 -9.65 0.24 0.16
N VAL A 67 -8.78 -0.31 -0.69
CA VAL A 67 -8.62 -1.77 -0.87
C VAL A 67 -8.24 -2.45 0.44
N LEU A 68 -7.38 -1.84 1.25
CA LEU A 68 -6.98 -2.35 2.56
C LEU A 68 -8.07 -2.18 3.63
N GLY A 69 -9.08 -1.35 3.35
CA GLY A 69 -10.05 -0.87 4.33
C GLY A 69 -9.32 -0.25 5.53
N ALA A 70 -8.34 0.62 5.25
CA ALA A 70 -7.51 1.24 6.25
C ALA A 70 -8.33 2.27 7.06
N GLU A 71 -8.18 2.25 8.38
CA GLU A 71 -8.79 3.28 9.24
C GLU A 71 -8.03 4.60 9.09
N ARG A 72 -8.78 5.71 9.06
CA ARG A 72 -8.25 7.07 8.95
C ARG A 72 -7.42 7.46 10.18
#